data_AF-A0A1Y3VHZ3-F1
#
_entry.id   AF-A0A1Y3VHZ3-F1
#
_cell.length_a   1.000
_cell.length_b   1.000
_cell.length_c   1.000
_cell.angle_alpha   90.00
_cell.angle_beta   90.00
_cell.angle_gamma   90.00
#
_symmetry.space_group_name_H-M   'P 1'
#
loop_
_entity.id
_entity.type
_entity.pdbx_description
1 polymer ?
#
loop_
_entity_poly.entity_id
_entity_poly.type
_entity_poly.pdbx_seq_one_letter_code
_entity_poly.pdbx_strand_id
1 'polypeptide(L)'
;MKKFLFASALALVTALAFVGCSKDDEDKGTPSPAPSQDKYTGGFYVVNEGSFGHTPASINYYTPDGGWTLNLFQTNNPDETLGNTGSMAVYSDDFLYVVTKETPYLTEIGFDDFLKRSSLPEGDLSSQARALALIDDSHGVLTTGAGAYSVTLNPVKLGSAFYEGRDLWGDVCVKNGYIFMTTTANAEHKIKVYNAQTLESVKELSAATTGFAEVGGYLWAANGNKLVKIDMSTLTDEELTLSDGLSVYYNKWAYTPSALSVSKEGNALFFLSDVGGSGTDVYKYSVATNTAEKFFAAPETYSVYGKGLNVDPKTGDLYLFYTSDWGANITIYVVDGKTGEQKNTIAYTDTSYWYPSMVIFR
;
A
#
# COMPACT_ATOMS: atom_id res chain seq x y z
N MET A 1 55.30 68.55 -13.45
CA MET A 1 56.23 67.77 -14.30
C MET A 1 55.77 66.32 -14.21
N LYS A 2 55.34 65.57 -15.23
CA LYS A 2 55.45 65.66 -16.69
C LYS A 2 54.06 65.39 -17.32
N LYS A 3 53.75 66.16 -18.36
CA LYS A 3 52.68 65.95 -19.36
C LYS A 3 53.12 64.91 -20.38
N PHE A 4 52.21 64.28 -21.12
CA PHE A 4 52.28 63.84 -22.53
C PHE A 4 50.95 63.09 -22.82
N LEU A 5 50.20 63.19 -23.93
CA LEU A 5 50.07 64.13 -25.04
C LEU A 5 48.77 63.74 -25.78
N PHE A 6 48.08 64.72 -26.35
CA PHE A 6 46.94 64.65 -27.29
C PHE A 6 47.24 63.83 -28.57
N ALA A 7 46.21 63.26 -29.21
CA ALA A 7 45.89 63.53 -30.62
C ALA A 7 44.54 62.92 -31.06
N SER A 8 43.76 63.76 -31.74
CA SER A 8 42.43 63.55 -32.28
C SER A 8 42.45 62.93 -33.67
N ALA A 9 41.35 62.28 -34.10
CA ALA A 9 41.00 62.22 -35.52
C ALA A 9 39.47 62.18 -35.71
N LEU A 10 39.04 63.05 -36.62
CA LEU A 10 37.70 63.48 -36.98
C LEU A 10 37.29 62.75 -38.28
N ALA A 11 36.05 62.26 -38.39
CA ALA A 11 35.34 62.22 -39.68
C ALA A 11 33.83 62.02 -39.48
N LEU A 12 33.08 63.02 -39.93
CA LEU A 12 31.63 63.12 -39.98
C LEU A 12 31.16 62.71 -41.41
N VAL A 13 29.87 62.39 -41.54
CA VAL A 13 28.99 62.62 -42.73
C VAL A 13 28.50 61.38 -43.52
N THR A 14 27.24 61.00 -43.18
CA THR A 14 26.07 60.63 -44.02
C THR A 14 26.15 59.46 -44.99
N ALA A 15 25.08 58.75 -45.35
CA ALA A 15 23.69 58.55 -44.89
C ALA A 15 23.10 57.56 -45.91
N LEU A 16 22.14 56.72 -45.49
CA LEU A 16 21.02 56.11 -46.24
C LEU A 16 20.68 54.77 -45.53
N ALA A 17 19.74 54.78 -44.58
CA ALA A 17 18.27 54.58 -44.76
C ALA A 17 17.93 53.07 -44.83
N PHE A 18 16.97 52.47 -44.11
CA PHE A 18 15.67 52.92 -43.61
C PHE A 18 15.18 52.04 -42.41
N VAL A 19 14.13 52.52 -41.74
CA VAL A 19 13.15 51.85 -40.84
C VAL A 19 13.65 51.48 -39.44
N GLY A 20 13.03 51.86 -38.30
CA GLY A 20 11.76 52.54 -38.05
C GLY A 20 10.87 51.74 -37.08
N CYS A 21 10.87 52.12 -35.79
CA CYS A 21 9.95 51.73 -34.69
C CYS A 21 10.01 50.26 -34.23
N SER A 22 9.82 49.87 -32.97
CA SER A 22 9.62 50.49 -31.64
C SER A 22 10.19 49.47 -30.62
N LYS A 23 10.76 49.93 -29.50
CA LYS A 23 11.20 49.02 -28.43
C LYS A 23 9.99 48.71 -27.55
N ASP A 24 9.46 47.51 -27.70
CA ASP A 24 8.60 46.88 -26.69
C ASP A 24 9.49 45.95 -25.87
N ASP A 25 9.54 46.19 -24.56
CA ASP A 25 10.21 45.33 -23.58
C ASP A 25 9.37 44.06 -23.41
N GLU A 26 9.81 42.94 -24.00
CA GLU A 26 9.27 41.62 -23.65
C GLU A 26 10.10 40.99 -22.53
N ASP A 27 9.43 40.87 -21.38
CA ASP A 27 9.77 40.03 -20.24
C ASP A 27 10.00 38.58 -20.70
N LYS A 28 11.28 38.21 -20.84
CA LYS A 28 11.68 36.81 -21.06
C LYS A 28 11.60 36.07 -19.74
N GLY A 29 10.37 35.66 -19.39
CA GLY A 29 10.13 34.67 -18.35
C GLY A 29 11.05 33.46 -18.55
N THR A 30 11.81 33.13 -17.51
CA THR A 30 12.51 31.85 -17.40
C THR A 30 11.52 30.72 -17.67
N PRO A 31 11.87 29.71 -18.49
CA PRO A 31 10.98 28.56 -18.68
C PRO A 31 10.72 27.94 -17.30
N SER A 32 9.45 27.76 -16.97
CA SER A 32 9.05 26.87 -15.88
C SER A 32 9.77 25.54 -16.07
N PRO A 33 10.33 24.92 -15.01
CA PRO A 33 10.83 23.56 -15.14
C PRO A 33 9.71 22.71 -15.73
N ALA A 34 10.04 21.91 -16.75
CA ALA A 34 9.12 20.90 -17.24
C ALA A 34 8.65 20.07 -16.03
N PRO A 35 7.35 19.71 -15.93
CA PRO A 35 6.90 18.83 -14.86
C PRO A 35 7.83 17.61 -14.84
N SER A 36 8.32 17.24 -13.65
CA SER A 36 9.10 16.03 -13.51
C SER A 36 8.28 14.90 -14.10
N GLN A 37 8.79 14.27 -15.14
CA GLN A 37 8.13 13.12 -15.71
C GLN A 37 8.20 12.02 -14.64
N ASP A 38 7.06 11.71 -14.00
CA ASP A 38 6.99 10.62 -13.03
C ASP A 38 7.54 9.35 -13.65
N LYS A 39 8.75 8.97 -13.25
CA LYS A 39 9.53 7.95 -13.94
C LYS A 39 8.91 6.56 -13.82
N TYR A 40 8.02 6.37 -12.85
CA TYR A 40 7.53 5.07 -12.43
C TYR A 40 6.01 4.93 -12.54
N THR A 41 5.33 5.61 -13.48
CA THR A 41 3.85 5.51 -13.63
C THR A 41 3.41 4.49 -14.67
N GLY A 42 2.18 3.97 -14.50
CA GLY A 42 1.46 3.18 -15.50
C GLY A 42 1.59 1.66 -15.34
N GLY A 43 2.51 1.20 -14.49
CA GLY A 43 2.63 -0.18 -14.06
C GLY A 43 2.04 -0.41 -12.66
N PHE A 44 2.59 -1.38 -11.92
CA PHE A 44 2.27 -1.61 -10.51
C PHE A 44 3.53 -1.93 -9.72
N TYR A 45 3.47 -1.74 -8.41
CA TYR A 45 4.59 -2.02 -7.50
C TYR A 45 4.29 -3.22 -6.63
N VAL A 46 5.33 -3.90 -6.19
CA VAL A 46 5.23 -5.01 -5.25
C VAL A 46 6.16 -4.73 -4.07
N VAL A 47 5.57 -4.63 -2.88
CA VAL A 47 6.33 -4.64 -1.62
C VAL A 47 6.71 -6.08 -1.34
N ASN A 48 7.99 -6.34 -1.12
CA ASN A 48 8.50 -7.66 -0.77
C ASN A 48 8.91 -7.69 0.70
N GLU A 49 8.65 -8.83 1.34
CA GLU A 49 9.10 -9.11 2.70
C GLU A 49 10.64 -9.05 2.79
N GLY A 50 11.33 -9.54 1.76
CA GLY A 50 12.75 -9.89 1.89
C GLY A 50 12.90 -11.25 2.57
N SER A 51 14.10 -11.58 3.01
CA SER A 51 14.40 -12.86 3.65
C SER A 51 15.09 -12.65 4.98
N PHE A 52 14.52 -13.23 6.03
CA PHE A 52 14.97 -13.05 7.41
C PHE A 52 16.46 -13.43 7.54
N GLY A 53 17.30 -12.45 7.93
CA GLY A 53 18.73 -12.63 8.09
C GLY A 53 19.54 -12.66 6.78
N HIS A 54 18.91 -12.45 5.62
CA HIS A 54 19.55 -12.54 4.31
C HIS A 54 19.37 -11.29 3.45
N THR A 55 18.14 -10.82 3.27
CA THR A 55 17.84 -9.66 2.43
C THR A 55 16.78 -8.76 3.08
N PRO A 56 16.94 -7.43 3.03
CA PRO A 56 15.94 -6.50 3.54
C PRO A 56 14.68 -6.52 2.67
N ALA A 57 13.63 -5.87 3.15
CA ALA A 57 12.45 -5.54 2.39
C ALA A 57 12.81 -4.73 1.15
N SER A 58 12.00 -4.86 0.09
CA SER A 58 12.21 -4.14 -1.16
C SER A 58 10.90 -3.70 -1.79
N ILE A 59 11.02 -2.82 -2.78
CA ILE A 59 9.94 -2.50 -3.71
C ILE A 59 10.41 -2.87 -5.11
N ASN A 60 9.64 -3.68 -5.81
CA ASN A 60 9.82 -3.96 -7.23
C ASN A 60 8.74 -3.23 -8.03
N TYR A 61 9.05 -2.78 -9.24
CA TYR A 61 8.10 -2.13 -10.16
C TYR A 61 7.96 -2.97 -11.42
N TYR A 62 6.74 -3.41 -11.71
CA TYR A 62 6.41 -4.03 -12.98
C TYR A 62 5.94 -2.96 -13.96
N THR A 63 6.65 -2.81 -15.06
CA THR A 63 6.47 -1.74 -16.03
C THR A 63 5.30 -2.00 -16.97
N PRO A 64 4.66 -0.95 -17.53
CA PRO A 64 3.52 -1.11 -18.45
C PRO A 64 3.86 -1.85 -19.75
N ASP A 65 5.14 -1.89 -20.15
CA ASP A 65 5.66 -2.61 -21.30
C ASP A 65 6.05 -4.08 -20.99
N GLY A 66 5.88 -4.53 -19.74
CA GLY A 66 5.97 -5.95 -19.38
C GLY A 66 7.33 -6.41 -18.85
N GLY A 67 8.02 -5.60 -18.06
CA GLY A 67 9.31 -5.92 -17.44
C GLY A 67 9.40 -5.56 -15.96
N TRP A 68 10.47 -6.00 -15.29
CA TRP A 68 10.74 -5.65 -13.89
C TRP A 68 11.84 -4.60 -13.76
N THR A 69 11.59 -3.60 -12.93
CA THR A 69 12.62 -2.84 -12.21
C THR A 69 12.67 -3.36 -10.77
N LEU A 70 13.70 -4.16 -10.45
CA LEU A 70 13.87 -4.78 -9.15
C LEU A 70 14.61 -3.85 -8.18
N ASN A 71 14.31 -3.95 -6.88
CA ASN A 71 14.95 -3.16 -5.80
C ASN A 71 14.92 -1.65 -6.06
N LEU A 72 13.76 -1.12 -6.45
CA LEU A 72 13.55 0.27 -6.82
C LEU A 72 13.99 1.25 -5.72
N PHE A 73 13.59 1.01 -4.47
CA PHE A 73 13.98 1.87 -3.35
C PHE A 73 15.51 1.89 -3.15
N GLN A 74 16.16 0.72 -3.10
CA GLN A 74 17.61 0.63 -2.88
C GLN A 74 18.40 1.29 -4.02
N THR A 75 17.91 1.16 -5.25
CA THR A 75 18.52 1.78 -6.43
C THR A 75 18.56 3.31 -6.31
N ASN A 76 17.50 3.89 -5.74
CA ASN A 76 17.39 5.34 -5.59
C ASN A 76 18.00 5.84 -4.28
N ASN A 77 18.18 4.97 -3.27
CA ASN A 77 18.76 5.29 -1.97
C ASN A 77 19.91 4.31 -1.62
N PRO A 78 21.11 4.47 -2.23
CA PRO A 78 22.19 3.48 -2.13
C PRO A 78 22.68 3.18 -0.71
N ASP A 79 22.56 4.14 0.20
CA ASP A 79 23.05 4.06 1.59
C ASP A 79 21.94 3.74 2.61
N GLU A 80 20.72 3.43 2.13
CA GLU A 80 19.53 3.20 2.95
C GLU A 80 18.96 1.80 2.76
N THR A 81 18.18 1.31 3.72
CA THR A 81 17.41 0.06 3.60
C THR A 81 15.98 0.26 4.09
N LEU A 82 15.00 -0.48 3.54
CA LEU A 82 13.59 -0.36 3.95
C LEU A 82 13.29 -1.03 5.30
N GLY A 83 14.24 -1.76 5.87
CA GLY A 83 14.08 -2.62 7.05
C GLY A 83 13.80 -4.07 6.72
N ASN A 84 13.45 -4.87 7.73
CA ASN A 84 13.20 -6.30 7.55
C ASN A 84 11.70 -6.63 7.50
N THR A 85 11.32 -7.53 6.59
CA THR A 85 9.96 -8.04 6.43
C THR A 85 8.96 -6.93 6.11
N GLY A 86 9.04 -6.44 4.86
CA GLY A 86 8.06 -5.52 4.27
C GLY A 86 6.67 -6.12 4.26
N SER A 87 5.79 -5.61 5.10
CA SER A 87 4.48 -6.20 5.38
C SER A 87 3.37 -5.55 4.57
N MET A 88 3.36 -4.22 4.49
CA MET A 88 2.37 -3.50 3.72
C MET A 88 2.87 -2.12 3.31
N ALA A 89 2.12 -1.46 2.43
CA ALA A 89 2.22 -0.04 2.23
C ALA A 89 0.85 0.61 2.03
N VAL A 90 0.76 1.87 2.41
CA VAL A 90 -0.35 2.77 2.08
C VAL A 90 0.23 4.02 1.43
N TYR A 91 -0.53 4.70 0.60
CA TYR A 91 -0.04 5.90 -0.08
C TYR A 91 -1.07 7.04 -0.01
N SER A 92 -0.52 8.24 -0.12
CA SER A 92 -1.20 9.49 -0.45
C SER A 92 -0.80 9.89 -1.88
N ASP A 93 -1.25 11.06 -2.35
CA ASP A 93 -0.85 11.55 -3.67
C ASP A 93 0.67 11.71 -3.80
N ASP A 94 1.34 12.21 -2.75
CA ASP A 94 2.77 12.54 -2.78
C ASP A 94 3.68 11.46 -2.18
N PHE A 95 3.18 10.69 -1.23
CA PHE A 95 4.00 9.79 -0.41
C PHE A 95 3.51 8.35 -0.39
N LEU A 96 4.46 7.42 -0.45
CA LEU A 96 4.29 6.02 -0.13
C LEU A 96 4.85 5.76 1.28
N TYR A 97 4.03 5.14 2.13
CA TYR A 97 4.38 4.76 3.50
C TYR A 97 4.51 3.24 3.58
N VAL A 98 5.72 2.74 3.81
CA VAL A 98 6.01 1.29 3.85
C VAL A 98 6.22 0.85 5.29
N VAL A 99 5.47 -0.18 5.69
CA VAL A 99 5.58 -0.82 7.01
C VAL A 99 6.44 -2.07 6.92
N THR A 100 7.53 -2.10 7.69
CA THR A 100 8.37 -3.28 7.91
C THR A 100 8.14 -3.83 9.31
N LYS A 101 8.22 -5.16 9.51
CA LYS A 101 8.02 -5.73 10.85
C LYS A 101 9.11 -5.28 11.81
N GLU A 102 10.33 -5.04 11.33
CA GLU A 102 11.46 -4.58 12.13
C GLU A 102 11.98 -3.22 11.63
N THR A 103 12.97 -2.67 12.33
CA THR A 103 13.54 -1.34 12.08
C THR A 103 13.78 -1.08 10.58
N PRO A 104 13.38 0.10 10.05
CA PRO A 104 12.87 1.26 10.77
C PRO A 104 11.34 1.22 11.04
N TYR A 105 10.66 0.09 10.85
CA TYR A 105 9.23 -0.13 11.08
C TYR A 105 8.25 0.63 10.17
N LEU A 106 8.49 1.91 9.91
CA LEU A 106 7.71 2.75 9.02
C LEU A 106 8.65 3.72 8.29
N THR A 107 8.61 3.68 6.96
CA THR A 107 9.40 4.54 6.08
C THR A 107 8.49 5.34 5.16
N GLU A 108 8.70 6.65 5.11
CA GLU A 108 8.06 7.57 4.18
C GLU A 108 8.97 7.79 2.97
N ILE A 109 8.38 7.65 1.78
CA ILE A 109 9.07 7.65 0.50
C ILE A 109 8.32 8.58 -0.44
N GLY A 110 9.02 9.44 -1.18
CA GLY A 110 8.38 10.21 -2.26
C GLY A 110 7.88 9.27 -3.34
N PHE A 111 6.59 9.33 -3.69
CA PHE A 111 6.00 8.32 -4.57
C PHE A 111 6.46 8.46 -6.04
N ASP A 112 6.94 9.64 -6.44
CA ASP A 112 7.41 9.92 -7.81
C ASP A 112 8.85 9.49 -8.05
N ASP A 113 9.68 9.62 -7.04
CA ASP A 113 11.13 9.44 -7.14
C ASP A 113 11.65 8.27 -6.32
N PHE A 114 10.82 7.65 -5.47
CA PHE A 114 11.19 6.57 -4.57
C PHE A 114 12.37 6.91 -3.63
N LEU A 115 12.63 8.19 -3.38
CA LEU A 115 13.63 8.64 -2.42
C LEU A 115 13.04 8.66 -1.00
N LYS A 116 13.81 8.19 -0.02
CA LYS A 116 13.45 8.25 1.39
C LYS A 116 13.27 9.72 1.81
N ARG A 117 12.19 10.00 2.54
CA ARG A 117 11.90 11.31 3.14
C ARG A 117 12.12 11.31 4.63
N SER A 118 11.59 10.29 5.30
CA SER A 118 11.75 10.08 6.73
C SER A 118 11.48 8.62 7.09
N SER A 119 11.85 8.21 8.30
CA SER A 119 11.49 6.90 8.86
C SER A 119 11.49 7.00 10.38
N LEU A 120 10.83 6.06 11.06
CA LEU A 120 10.97 6.00 12.52
C LEU A 120 12.42 5.70 12.91
N PRO A 121 12.94 6.32 13.98
CA PRO A 121 14.19 5.94 14.61
C PRO A 121 14.20 4.47 15.10
N GLU A 122 15.39 3.89 15.12
CA GLU A 122 15.60 2.61 15.78
C GLU A 122 15.25 2.72 17.28
N GLY A 123 14.49 1.75 17.79
CA GLY A 123 14.07 1.69 19.20
C GLY A 123 12.75 2.39 19.53
N ASP A 124 12.11 3.09 18.57
CA ASP A 124 10.79 3.70 18.76
C ASP A 124 9.69 2.66 19.06
N LEU A 125 9.87 1.43 18.56
CA LEU A 125 8.97 0.31 18.81
C LEU A 125 9.72 -0.87 19.45
N SER A 126 9.05 -1.53 20.39
CA SER A 126 9.54 -2.73 21.07
C SER A 126 8.92 -4.03 20.55
N SER A 127 8.07 -3.95 19.51
CA SER A 127 7.38 -5.10 18.93
C SER A 127 7.21 -4.92 17.42
N GLN A 128 6.90 -6.01 16.72
CA GLN A 128 6.75 -5.96 15.27
C GLN A 128 5.61 -5.03 14.84
N ALA A 129 5.89 -4.13 13.90
CA ALA A 129 4.84 -3.34 13.25
C ALA A 129 4.02 -4.23 12.30
N ARG A 130 2.75 -3.85 12.10
CA ARG A 130 1.75 -4.65 11.37
C ARG A 130 1.12 -3.85 10.24
N ALA A 131 0.25 -2.89 10.55
CA ALA A 131 -0.47 -2.13 9.54
C ALA A 131 -0.47 -0.64 9.84
N LEU A 132 -0.57 0.14 8.78
CA LEU A 132 -0.79 1.58 8.83
C LEU A 132 -2.13 1.90 8.15
N ALA A 133 -2.92 2.78 8.76
CA ALA A 133 -4.01 3.46 8.09
C ALA A 133 -3.86 4.97 8.25
N LEU A 134 -4.15 5.71 7.18
CA LEU A 134 -4.14 7.18 7.19
C LEU A 134 -5.45 7.68 7.81
N ILE A 135 -5.35 8.63 8.74
CA ILE A 135 -6.50 9.41 9.23
C ILE A 135 -6.74 10.60 8.29
N ASP A 136 -5.65 11.29 7.95
CA ASP A 136 -5.57 12.40 7.00
C ASP A 136 -4.14 12.47 6.43
N ASP A 137 -3.81 13.53 5.69
CA ASP A 137 -2.50 13.71 5.03
C ASP A 137 -1.33 13.87 6.01
N SER A 138 -1.61 14.13 7.29
CA SER A 138 -0.63 14.43 8.35
C SER A 138 -0.70 13.49 9.55
N HIS A 139 -1.73 12.62 9.63
CA HIS A 139 -1.95 11.73 10.76
C HIS A 139 -2.30 10.31 10.29
N GLY A 140 -1.80 9.32 11.03
CA GLY A 140 -2.14 7.92 10.81
C GLY A 140 -2.15 7.11 12.10
N VAL A 141 -2.47 5.82 11.95
CA VAL A 141 -2.48 4.83 13.01
C VAL A 141 -1.63 3.64 12.62
N LEU A 142 -0.63 3.33 13.44
CA LEU A 142 0.23 2.16 13.28
C LEU A 142 -0.15 1.10 14.32
N THR A 143 -0.55 -0.08 13.85
CA THR A 143 -0.76 -1.25 14.69
C THR A 143 0.54 -2.04 14.82
N THR A 144 0.73 -2.65 15.98
CA THR A 144 1.91 -3.45 16.32
C THR A 144 1.50 -4.68 17.12
N GLY A 145 2.42 -5.62 17.35
CA GLY A 145 2.17 -6.76 18.23
C GLY A 145 1.91 -6.41 19.71
N ALA A 146 2.18 -5.17 20.13
CA ALA A 146 2.05 -4.72 21.53
C ALA A 146 1.04 -3.57 21.74
N GLY A 147 0.42 -3.05 20.68
CA GLY A 147 -0.48 -1.91 20.80
C GLY A 147 -0.72 -1.16 19.48
N ALA A 148 -1.51 -0.10 19.56
CA ALA A 148 -1.78 0.83 18.47
C ALA A 148 -1.35 2.25 18.84
N TYR A 149 -0.69 2.91 17.90
CA TYR A 149 -0.03 4.20 18.10
C TYR A 149 -0.55 5.21 17.08
N SER A 150 -0.74 6.44 17.53
CA SER A 150 -0.85 7.57 16.59
C SER A 150 0.49 7.79 15.89
N VAL A 151 0.46 8.26 14.65
CA VAL A 151 1.65 8.61 13.88
C VAL A 151 1.43 9.98 13.25
N THR A 152 2.38 10.89 13.39
CA THR A 152 2.46 12.09 12.55
C THR A 152 3.15 11.73 11.25
N LEU A 153 2.66 12.22 10.12
CA LEU A 153 3.19 12.01 8.77
C LEU A 153 3.78 13.32 8.24
N ASN A 154 4.74 13.23 7.32
CA ASN A 154 5.44 14.36 6.70
C ASN A 154 6.03 15.39 7.70
N PRO A 155 7.04 15.00 8.52
CA PRO A 155 7.74 13.72 8.51
C PRO A 155 7.15 12.70 9.50
N VAL A 156 7.43 11.43 9.25
CA VAL A 156 7.03 10.31 10.12
C VAL A 156 7.60 10.46 11.52
N LYS A 157 6.72 10.42 12.52
CA LYS A 157 7.05 10.37 13.96
C LYS A 157 6.04 9.53 14.72
N LEU A 158 6.51 8.68 15.62
CA LEU A 158 5.65 7.91 16.50
C LEU A 158 5.07 8.84 17.58
N GLY A 159 3.74 8.81 17.73
CA GLY A 159 3.04 9.46 18.81
C GLY A 159 2.74 8.51 19.97
N SER A 160 1.77 8.87 20.80
CA SER A 160 1.39 8.05 21.96
C SER A 160 0.64 6.78 21.54
N ALA A 161 0.80 5.72 22.34
CA ALA A 161 -0.10 4.59 22.30
C ALA A 161 -1.48 5.02 22.81
N PHE A 162 -2.54 4.70 22.07
CA PHE A 162 -3.92 4.83 22.53
C PHE A 162 -4.56 3.48 22.85
N TYR A 163 -3.87 2.39 22.51
CA TYR A 163 -4.16 1.05 22.98
C TYR A 163 -2.85 0.33 23.31
N GLU A 164 -2.75 -0.18 24.53
CA GLU A 164 -1.64 -1.03 24.99
C GLU A 164 -2.18 -2.43 25.28
N GLY A 165 -1.58 -3.44 24.65
CA GLY A 165 -2.00 -4.81 24.82
C GLY A 165 -1.20 -5.74 23.94
N ARG A 166 -0.69 -6.81 24.53
CA ARG A 166 -0.17 -7.93 23.75
C ARG A 166 -1.32 -8.50 22.92
N ASP A 167 -0.98 -9.08 21.78
CA ASP A 167 -1.93 -9.83 20.94
C ASP A 167 -2.90 -8.96 20.10
N LEU A 168 -2.47 -7.78 19.62
CA LEU A 168 -3.16 -6.99 18.58
C LEU A 168 -2.65 -7.41 17.17
N TRP A 169 -3.49 -8.03 16.33
CA TRP A 169 -3.10 -8.50 14.98
C TRP A 169 -4.25 -8.19 14.03
N GLY A 170 -4.22 -7.13 13.24
CA GLY A 170 -3.10 -6.35 12.75
C GLY A 170 -3.64 -5.43 11.66
N ASP A 171 -4.73 -5.83 11.01
CA ASP A 171 -5.48 -4.98 10.10
C ASP A 171 -6.10 -3.78 10.83
N VAL A 172 -5.94 -2.61 10.21
CA VAL A 172 -6.52 -1.34 10.64
C VAL A 172 -7.09 -0.61 9.45
N CYS A 173 -8.21 0.06 9.64
CA CYS A 173 -8.73 1.02 8.67
C CYS A 173 -9.31 2.25 9.38
N VAL A 174 -9.33 3.38 8.68
CA VAL A 174 -10.02 4.60 9.12
C VAL A 174 -11.17 4.86 8.19
N LYS A 175 -12.40 4.89 8.72
CA LYS A 175 -13.63 5.12 7.96
C LYS A 175 -14.65 5.88 8.81
N ASN A 176 -15.35 6.82 8.18
CA ASN A 176 -16.43 7.59 8.81
C ASN A 176 -16.04 8.26 10.15
N GLY A 177 -14.80 8.73 10.28
CA GLY A 177 -14.28 9.35 11.51
C GLY A 177 -13.90 8.36 12.62
N TYR A 178 -13.87 7.06 12.33
CA TYR A 178 -13.50 6.01 13.27
C TYR A 178 -12.32 5.18 12.79
N ILE A 179 -11.53 4.68 13.74
CA ILE A 179 -10.49 3.68 13.54
C ILE A 179 -11.08 2.32 13.90
N PHE A 180 -11.01 1.35 12.98
CA PHE A 180 -11.40 -0.04 13.22
C PHE A 180 -10.13 -0.90 13.21
N MET A 181 -9.97 -1.75 14.22
CA MET A 181 -8.79 -2.62 14.36
C MET A 181 -9.20 -4.05 14.72
N THR A 182 -8.58 -5.03 14.07
CA THR A 182 -8.73 -6.44 14.45
C THR A 182 -7.80 -6.81 15.60
N THR A 183 -8.20 -7.79 16.41
CA THR A 183 -7.40 -8.37 17.50
C THR A 183 -7.11 -9.86 17.23
N THR A 184 -6.06 -10.43 17.83
CA THR A 184 -5.65 -11.85 17.59
C THR A 184 -6.74 -12.88 17.77
N ALA A 185 -6.48 -14.08 17.23
CA ALA A 185 -7.26 -15.32 17.19
C ALA A 185 -7.43 -16.17 18.49
N ASN A 186 -7.18 -15.67 19.73
CA ASN A 186 -7.76 -16.28 20.96
C ASN A 186 -8.79 -15.46 21.83
N ALA A 187 -9.78 -16.19 22.36
CA ALA A 187 -10.92 -15.92 23.27
C ALA A 187 -11.98 -14.85 22.93
N GLU A 188 -11.63 -13.59 22.62
CA GLU A 188 -12.68 -12.54 22.49
C GLU A 188 -12.73 -11.81 21.13
N HIS A 189 -11.64 -11.78 20.34
CA HIS A 189 -11.56 -11.39 18.91
C HIS A 189 -12.16 -10.05 18.48
N LYS A 190 -12.61 -9.21 19.39
CA LYS A 190 -13.45 -8.07 19.04
C LYS A 190 -12.73 -7.10 18.10
N ILE A 191 -13.47 -6.60 17.12
CA ILE A 191 -13.06 -5.40 16.41
C ILE A 191 -13.18 -4.24 17.39
N LYS A 192 -12.06 -3.56 17.64
CA LYS A 192 -12.04 -2.37 18.50
C LYS A 192 -12.25 -1.13 17.65
N VAL A 193 -13.15 -0.26 18.11
CA VAL A 193 -13.52 0.99 17.44
C VAL A 193 -13.09 2.17 18.30
N TYR A 194 -12.35 3.10 17.71
CA TYR A 194 -11.88 4.34 18.34
C TYR A 194 -12.31 5.55 17.53
N ASN A 195 -12.48 6.69 18.17
CA ASN A 195 -12.65 7.96 17.48
C ASN A 195 -11.33 8.36 16.80
N ALA A 196 -11.36 8.69 15.50
CA ALA A 196 -10.13 8.98 14.76
C ALA A 196 -9.46 10.30 15.15
N GLN A 197 -10.20 11.24 15.76
CA GLN A 197 -9.66 12.53 16.20
C GLN A 197 -9.17 12.48 17.65
N THR A 198 -9.98 11.90 18.56
CA THR A 198 -9.65 11.88 19.99
C THR A 198 -8.87 10.65 20.43
N LEU A 199 -8.84 9.61 19.59
CA LEU A 199 -8.25 8.29 19.88
C LEU A 199 -8.87 7.60 21.10
N GLU A 200 -10.05 8.03 21.53
CA GLU A 200 -10.78 7.42 22.64
C GLU A 200 -11.52 6.18 22.16
N SER A 201 -11.57 5.15 23.02
CA SER A 201 -12.33 3.93 22.75
C SER A 201 -13.83 4.25 22.68
N VAL A 202 -14.49 3.74 21.65
CA VAL A 202 -15.92 3.97 21.39
C VAL A 202 -16.73 2.69 21.60
N LYS A 203 -16.29 1.59 20.99
CA LYS A 203 -17.07 0.34 20.99
C LYS A 203 -16.21 -0.89 20.68
N GLU A 204 -16.76 -2.05 21.00
CA GLU A 204 -16.28 -3.35 20.54
C GLU A 204 -17.40 -4.05 19.76
N LEU A 205 -17.05 -4.57 18.58
CA LEU A 205 -17.96 -5.28 17.66
C LEU A 205 -17.61 -6.77 17.61
N SER A 206 -18.35 -7.56 16.84
CA SER A 206 -18.05 -8.99 16.68
C SER A 206 -16.61 -9.30 16.31
N ALA A 207 -16.29 -10.57 16.53
CA ALA A 207 -14.98 -11.14 16.34
C ALA A 207 -14.52 -11.06 14.88
N ALA A 208 -13.27 -10.62 14.61
CA ALA A 208 -12.67 -10.69 13.27
C ALA A 208 -11.19 -11.06 13.33
N THR A 209 -10.76 -11.94 12.42
CA THR A 209 -9.36 -12.34 12.23
C THR A 209 -8.69 -11.63 11.07
N THR A 210 -9.47 -11.06 10.15
CA THR A 210 -8.94 -10.28 9.03
C THR A 210 -9.94 -9.27 8.49
N GLY A 211 -9.45 -8.16 7.94
CA GLY A 211 -10.24 -7.08 7.35
C GLY A 211 -9.38 -5.91 6.86
N PHE A 212 -9.94 -4.78 6.44
CA PHE A 212 -11.34 -4.50 6.24
C PHE A 212 -11.58 -4.14 4.77
N ALA A 213 -12.79 -4.35 4.27
CA ALA A 213 -13.21 -3.92 2.93
C ALA A 213 -14.54 -3.17 3.00
N GLU A 214 -14.70 -2.09 2.23
CA GLU A 214 -15.95 -1.32 2.20
C GLU A 214 -16.77 -1.67 0.96
N VAL A 215 -18.00 -2.15 1.15
CA VAL A 215 -18.91 -2.56 0.06
C VAL A 215 -20.34 -2.21 0.44
N GLY A 216 -21.05 -1.55 -0.48
CA GLY A 216 -22.47 -1.20 -0.29
C GLY A 216 -22.74 -0.27 0.92
N GLY A 217 -21.77 0.56 1.31
CA GLY A 217 -21.88 1.47 2.47
C GLY A 217 -21.63 0.81 3.83
N TYR A 218 -21.22 -0.46 3.85
CA TYR A 218 -20.85 -1.19 5.06
C TYR A 218 -19.36 -1.52 5.04
N LEU A 219 -18.76 -1.58 6.22
CA LEU A 219 -17.43 -2.12 6.39
C LEU A 219 -17.54 -3.63 6.65
N TRP A 220 -16.63 -4.40 6.06
CA TRP A 220 -16.64 -5.86 6.13
C TRP A 220 -15.34 -6.36 6.70
N ALA A 221 -15.45 -7.36 7.57
CA ALA A 221 -14.34 -8.17 8.07
C ALA A 221 -14.72 -9.66 7.99
N ALA A 222 -13.80 -10.54 8.33
CA ALA A 222 -14.04 -11.98 8.32
C ALA A 222 -13.49 -12.67 9.58
N ASN A 223 -14.13 -13.76 9.96
CA ASN A 223 -13.74 -14.63 11.05
C ASN A 223 -14.08 -16.08 10.72
N GLY A 224 -13.12 -16.80 10.14
CA GLY A 224 -13.34 -18.17 9.70
C GLY A 224 -14.50 -18.28 8.72
N ASN A 225 -15.55 -19.01 9.08
CA ASN A 225 -16.73 -19.23 8.25
C ASN A 225 -17.77 -18.09 8.30
N LYS A 226 -17.41 -16.93 8.86
CA LYS A 226 -18.31 -15.77 8.95
C LYS A 226 -17.72 -14.54 8.29
N LEU A 227 -18.59 -13.74 7.67
CA LEU A 227 -18.36 -12.34 7.36
C LEU A 227 -19.02 -11.48 8.44
N VAL A 228 -18.33 -10.43 8.88
CA VAL A 228 -18.85 -9.44 9.82
C VAL A 228 -19.17 -8.17 9.03
N LYS A 229 -20.47 -7.86 8.90
CA LYS A 229 -20.97 -6.66 8.23
C LYS A 229 -21.19 -5.58 9.27
N ILE A 230 -20.54 -4.43 9.11
CA ILE A 230 -20.50 -3.35 10.09
C ILE A 230 -21.17 -2.12 9.49
N ASP A 231 -22.21 -1.63 10.15
CA ASP A 231 -22.79 -0.33 9.89
C ASP A 231 -21.93 0.75 10.58
N MET A 232 -21.22 1.53 9.77
CA MET A 232 -20.30 2.57 10.25
C MET A 232 -21.01 3.79 10.82
N SER A 233 -22.32 3.95 10.61
CA SER A 233 -23.09 5.09 11.12
C SER A 233 -23.65 4.83 12.52
N THR A 234 -24.08 3.58 12.78
CA THR A 234 -24.64 3.15 14.06
C THR A 234 -23.63 2.37 14.92
N LEU A 235 -22.49 2.01 14.34
CA LEU A 235 -21.48 1.15 14.93
C LEU A 235 -22.09 -0.16 15.44
N THR A 236 -22.99 -0.77 14.66
CA THR A 236 -23.52 -2.11 14.93
C THR A 236 -23.04 -3.08 13.87
N ASP A 237 -23.02 -4.36 14.20
CA ASP A 237 -22.57 -5.40 13.30
C ASP A 237 -23.52 -6.61 13.25
N GLU A 238 -23.45 -7.33 12.12
CA GLU A 238 -24.16 -8.57 11.85
C GLU A 238 -23.16 -9.62 11.37
N GLU A 239 -23.23 -10.84 11.92
CA GLU A 239 -22.44 -11.97 11.47
C GLU A 239 -23.22 -12.81 10.44
N LEU A 240 -22.66 -12.93 9.23
CA LEU A 240 -23.21 -13.72 8.13
C LEU A 240 -22.39 -14.99 7.96
N THR A 241 -23.02 -16.15 8.13
CA THR A 241 -22.33 -17.45 7.98
C THR A 241 -22.25 -17.83 6.50
N LEU A 242 -21.05 -18.20 6.05
CA LEU A 242 -20.79 -18.71 4.70
C LEU A 242 -21.31 -20.14 4.57
N SER A 243 -21.84 -20.47 3.39
CA SER A 243 -22.37 -21.81 3.08
C SER A 243 -21.25 -22.83 2.85
N ASP A 244 -21.62 -24.11 2.76
CA ASP A 244 -20.78 -25.20 2.24
C ASP A 244 -19.46 -25.43 3.00
N GLY A 245 -19.41 -25.02 4.27
CA GLY A 245 -18.21 -25.15 5.11
C GLY A 245 -17.07 -24.21 4.70
N LEU A 246 -17.36 -23.20 3.87
CA LEU A 246 -16.39 -22.22 3.41
C LEU A 246 -15.86 -21.39 4.59
N SER A 247 -14.55 -21.18 4.62
CA SER A 247 -13.87 -20.33 5.59
C SER A 247 -12.96 -19.35 4.87
N VAL A 248 -12.91 -18.11 5.35
CA VAL A 248 -12.03 -17.06 4.84
C VAL A 248 -10.62 -17.29 5.38
N TYR A 249 -9.64 -17.33 4.48
CA TYR A 249 -8.24 -17.47 4.84
C TYR A 249 -7.71 -16.23 5.54
N TYR A 250 -6.95 -16.48 6.59
CA TYR A 250 -6.00 -15.54 7.18
C TYR A 250 -4.76 -16.33 7.64
N ASN A 251 -3.61 -15.69 7.66
CA ASN A 251 -2.40 -16.32 8.16
C ASN A 251 -2.36 -16.27 9.69
N LYS A 252 -2.65 -17.41 10.33
CA LYS A 252 -2.64 -17.54 11.80
C LYS A 252 -1.24 -17.64 12.44
N TRP A 253 -0.19 -17.77 11.62
CA TRP A 253 1.17 -18.00 12.10
C TRP A 253 2.03 -16.75 12.07
N ALA A 254 1.76 -15.85 11.14
CA ALA A 254 2.43 -14.57 11.02
C ALA A 254 1.47 -13.55 10.44
N TYR A 255 1.63 -12.28 10.82
CA TYR A 255 0.84 -11.23 10.20
C TYR A 255 1.19 -11.07 8.71
N THR A 256 0.13 -11.08 7.91
CA THR A 256 0.05 -10.65 6.52
C THR A 256 -1.18 -9.74 6.39
N PRO A 257 -1.16 -8.72 5.51
CA PRO A 257 -2.35 -7.90 5.29
C PRO A 257 -3.54 -8.73 4.81
N SER A 258 -4.76 -8.28 5.14
CA SER A 258 -5.97 -8.98 4.72
C SER A 258 -6.09 -9.21 3.22
N ALA A 259 -6.48 -10.42 2.80
CA ALA A 259 -6.87 -10.71 1.42
C ALA A 259 -8.30 -10.23 1.08
N LEU A 260 -9.09 -9.84 2.08
CA LEU A 260 -10.48 -9.41 1.88
C LEU A 260 -10.49 -8.09 1.09
N SER A 261 -10.98 -8.16 -0.15
CA SER A 261 -10.88 -7.04 -1.10
C SER A 261 -12.22 -6.76 -1.76
N VAL A 262 -12.44 -5.51 -2.18
CA VAL A 262 -13.67 -5.06 -2.84
C VAL A 262 -13.57 -5.24 -4.36
N SER A 263 -14.66 -5.64 -5.00
CA SER A 263 -14.77 -5.58 -6.46
C SER A 263 -14.74 -4.13 -6.94
N LYS A 264 -14.20 -3.89 -8.14
CA LYS A 264 -14.19 -2.54 -8.73
C LYS A 264 -15.59 -1.90 -8.80
N GLU A 265 -16.62 -2.70 -9.00
CA GLU A 265 -18.01 -2.24 -9.05
C GLU A 265 -18.59 -1.87 -7.67
N GLY A 266 -17.88 -2.15 -6.57
CA GLY A 266 -18.31 -1.81 -5.21
C GLY A 266 -19.52 -2.62 -4.73
N ASN A 267 -19.73 -3.81 -5.30
CA ASN A 267 -20.91 -4.65 -5.07
C ASN A 267 -20.59 -6.09 -4.63
N ALA A 268 -19.32 -6.45 -4.51
CA ALA A 268 -18.90 -7.77 -4.10
C ALA A 268 -17.58 -7.71 -3.31
N LEU A 269 -17.36 -8.75 -2.53
CA LEU A 269 -16.09 -9.02 -1.86
C LEU A 269 -15.38 -10.17 -2.57
N PHE A 270 -14.06 -10.08 -2.67
CA PHE A 270 -13.17 -11.18 -3.01
C PHE A 270 -12.41 -11.61 -1.77
N PHE A 271 -12.26 -12.93 -1.60
CA PHE A 271 -11.41 -13.51 -0.56
C PHE A 271 -10.89 -14.88 -1.00
N LEU A 272 -9.92 -15.38 -0.25
CA LEU A 272 -9.34 -16.71 -0.46
C LEU A 272 -9.97 -17.71 0.52
N SER A 273 -10.27 -18.93 0.06
CA SER A 273 -10.70 -20.00 0.96
C SER A 273 -9.55 -20.53 1.80
N ASP A 274 -9.82 -20.79 3.07
CA ASP A 274 -8.91 -21.52 3.96
C ASP A 274 -9.07 -23.04 3.77
N VAL A 275 -8.01 -23.69 3.30
CA VAL A 275 -7.91 -25.15 3.25
C VAL A 275 -6.71 -25.59 4.08
N GLY A 276 -6.97 -26.09 5.29
CA GLY A 276 -5.92 -26.63 6.17
C GLY A 276 -4.95 -25.58 6.75
N GLY A 277 -5.33 -24.29 6.77
CA GLY A 277 -4.47 -23.18 7.16
C GLY A 277 -3.73 -22.52 6.01
N SER A 278 -4.10 -22.82 4.76
CA SER A 278 -3.53 -22.24 3.54
C SER A 278 -4.62 -21.58 2.70
N GLY A 279 -4.33 -20.39 2.17
CA GLY A 279 -5.23 -19.70 1.25
C GLY A 279 -5.11 -20.30 -0.16
N THR A 280 -6.23 -20.70 -0.75
CA THR A 280 -6.27 -21.40 -2.04
C THR A 280 -7.18 -20.71 -3.04
N ASP A 281 -8.40 -21.22 -3.27
CA ASP A 281 -9.32 -20.73 -4.28
C ASP A 281 -9.83 -19.32 -3.94
N VAL A 282 -10.08 -18.51 -4.96
CA VAL A 282 -10.75 -17.21 -4.83
C VAL A 282 -12.26 -17.42 -4.85
N TYR A 283 -12.94 -16.83 -3.88
CA TYR A 283 -14.39 -16.72 -3.83
C TYR A 283 -14.83 -15.28 -4.01
N LYS A 284 -15.97 -15.11 -4.68
CA LYS A 284 -16.67 -13.84 -4.83
C LYS A 284 -17.96 -13.90 -4.03
N TYR A 285 -18.11 -12.99 -3.07
CA TYR A 285 -19.32 -12.84 -2.28
C TYR A 285 -20.12 -11.64 -2.77
N SER A 286 -21.37 -11.90 -3.19
CA SER A 286 -22.31 -10.87 -3.61
C SER A 286 -23.07 -10.35 -2.40
N VAL A 287 -22.95 -9.05 -2.10
CA VAL A 287 -23.67 -8.42 -0.98
C VAL A 287 -25.17 -8.24 -1.27
N ALA A 288 -25.59 -8.39 -2.54
CA ALA A 288 -27.00 -8.29 -2.92
C ALA A 288 -27.75 -9.59 -2.64
N THR A 289 -27.09 -10.73 -2.80
CA THR A 289 -27.68 -12.08 -2.63
C THR A 289 -27.23 -12.76 -1.34
N ASN A 290 -26.22 -12.21 -0.66
CA ASN A 290 -25.55 -12.80 0.50
C ASN A 290 -25.00 -14.21 0.22
N THR A 291 -24.49 -14.45 -0.98
CA THR A 291 -23.94 -15.75 -1.41
C THR A 291 -22.48 -15.61 -1.84
N ALA A 292 -21.67 -16.61 -1.49
CA ALA A 292 -20.30 -16.76 -1.99
C ALA A 292 -20.26 -17.86 -3.05
N GLU A 293 -19.57 -17.60 -4.15
CA GLU A 293 -19.34 -18.57 -5.21
C GLU A 293 -17.84 -18.64 -5.52
N LYS A 294 -17.36 -19.83 -5.89
CA LYS A 294 -15.97 -19.98 -6.35
C LYS A 294 -15.82 -19.17 -7.64
N PHE A 295 -14.85 -18.27 -7.64
CA PHE A 295 -14.61 -17.33 -8.73
C PHE A 295 -13.38 -17.71 -9.55
N PHE A 296 -12.32 -18.18 -8.89
CA PHE A 296 -11.10 -18.65 -9.54
C PHE A 296 -10.51 -19.80 -8.72
N ALA A 297 -10.16 -20.91 -9.39
CA ALA A 297 -9.52 -22.04 -8.73
C ALA A 297 -8.00 -21.81 -8.63
N ALA A 298 -7.40 -22.16 -7.50
CA ALA A 298 -5.95 -22.16 -7.37
C ALA A 298 -5.31 -23.04 -8.46
N PRO A 299 -4.17 -22.65 -9.03
CA PRO A 299 -3.41 -23.52 -9.92
C PRO A 299 -2.94 -24.76 -9.16
N GLU A 300 -3.30 -25.96 -9.61
CA GLU A 300 -2.90 -27.23 -8.95
C GLU A 300 -3.23 -27.25 -7.44
N THR A 301 -2.29 -27.69 -6.60
CA THR A 301 -2.42 -27.66 -5.12
C THR A 301 -1.70 -26.46 -4.51
N TYR A 302 -1.59 -25.36 -5.26
CA TYR A 302 -0.83 -24.19 -4.81
C TYR A 302 -1.58 -23.45 -3.71
N SER A 303 -0.81 -22.72 -2.92
CA SER A 303 -1.32 -21.79 -1.92
C SER A 303 -0.83 -20.39 -2.23
N VAL A 304 -1.49 -19.39 -1.65
CA VAL A 304 -1.02 -18.02 -1.77
C VAL A 304 0.10 -17.69 -0.79
N TYR A 305 0.89 -16.68 -1.11
CA TYR A 305 1.86 -16.06 -0.21
C TYR A 305 1.49 -14.58 0.09
N GLY A 306 1.92 -14.07 1.25
CA GLY A 306 1.66 -12.68 1.66
C GLY A 306 0.17 -12.37 1.79
N LYS A 307 -0.24 -11.17 1.35
CA LYS A 307 -1.66 -10.78 1.20
C LYS A 307 -2.40 -11.71 0.24
N GLY A 308 -1.70 -12.29 -0.73
CA GLY A 308 -2.19 -13.33 -1.62
C GLY A 308 -3.17 -12.89 -2.70
N LEU A 309 -4.08 -11.96 -2.41
CA LEU A 309 -5.07 -11.41 -3.33
C LEU A 309 -5.06 -9.88 -3.27
N ASN A 310 -4.86 -9.25 -4.43
CA ASN A 310 -4.88 -7.80 -4.59
C ASN A 310 -5.82 -7.46 -5.75
N VAL A 311 -6.64 -6.43 -5.61
CA VAL A 311 -7.54 -5.97 -6.68
C VAL A 311 -7.02 -4.65 -7.21
N ASP A 312 -6.79 -4.57 -8.52
CA ASP A 312 -6.53 -3.29 -9.18
C ASP A 312 -7.82 -2.46 -9.20
N PRO A 313 -7.89 -1.31 -8.52
CA PRO A 313 -9.10 -0.49 -8.48
C PRO A 313 -9.48 0.09 -9.85
N LYS A 314 -8.51 0.26 -10.77
CA LYS A 314 -8.72 0.87 -12.08
C LYS A 314 -9.25 -0.15 -13.09
N THR A 315 -8.70 -1.35 -13.13
CA THR A 315 -9.11 -2.38 -14.10
C THR A 315 -10.16 -3.32 -13.52
N GLY A 316 -10.06 -3.62 -12.22
CA GLY A 316 -10.79 -4.68 -11.54
C GLY A 316 -10.05 -6.01 -11.51
N ASP A 317 -8.86 -6.09 -12.12
CA ASP A 317 -8.11 -7.35 -12.21
C ASP A 317 -7.56 -7.79 -10.84
N LEU A 318 -7.58 -9.10 -10.62
CA LEU A 318 -7.03 -9.73 -9.43
C LEU A 318 -5.57 -10.12 -9.70
N TYR A 319 -4.69 -9.74 -8.79
CA TYR A 319 -3.28 -10.11 -8.77
C TYR A 319 -3.06 -11.07 -7.60
N LEU A 320 -2.81 -12.34 -7.94
CA LEU A 320 -2.77 -13.47 -7.03
C LEU A 320 -1.34 -14.02 -6.89
N PHE A 321 -0.81 -14.10 -5.68
CA PHE A 321 0.57 -14.55 -5.43
C PHE A 321 0.60 -16.05 -5.12
N TYR A 322 0.57 -16.91 -6.14
CA TYR A 322 0.58 -18.37 -5.92
C TYR A 322 1.99 -18.95 -5.85
N THR A 323 2.13 -19.97 -5.01
CA THR A 323 3.36 -20.74 -4.82
C THR A 323 3.07 -22.22 -4.58
N SER A 324 3.99 -23.07 -5.05
CA SER A 324 3.98 -24.51 -4.85
C SER A 324 4.80 -24.97 -3.63
N ASP A 325 5.59 -24.08 -3.04
CA ASP A 325 6.68 -24.44 -2.14
C ASP A 325 6.90 -23.40 -1.03
N TRP A 326 5.81 -22.94 -0.43
CA TRP A 326 5.81 -22.04 0.74
C TRP A 326 6.46 -20.67 0.49
N GLY A 327 6.50 -20.25 -0.77
CA GLY A 327 6.91 -18.90 -1.17
C GLY A 327 8.30 -18.80 -1.76
N ALA A 328 9.03 -19.91 -1.95
CA ALA A 328 10.31 -19.87 -2.65
C ALA A 328 10.11 -19.59 -4.15
N ASN A 329 9.10 -20.19 -4.78
CA ASN A 329 8.75 -19.93 -6.17
C ASN A 329 7.34 -19.32 -6.25
N ILE A 330 7.28 -17.99 -6.38
CA ILE A 330 6.02 -17.26 -6.51
C ILE A 330 5.81 -16.80 -7.95
N THR A 331 4.60 -17.06 -8.45
CA THR A 331 4.11 -16.53 -9.72
C THR A 331 2.89 -15.65 -9.44
N ILE A 332 2.85 -14.47 -10.04
CA ILE A 332 1.72 -13.56 -9.95
C ILE A 332 0.75 -13.91 -11.08
N TYR A 333 -0.44 -14.41 -10.73
CA TYR A 333 -1.51 -14.66 -11.68
C TYR A 333 -2.39 -13.42 -11.80
N VAL A 334 -2.70 -13.02 -13.03
CA VAL A 334 -3.62 -11.92 -13.33
C VAL A 334 -4.92 -12.51 -13.82
N VAL A 335 -6.01 -12.23 -13.10
CA VAL A 335 -7.35 -12.76 -13.38
C VAL A 335 -8.32 -11.61 -13.58
N ASP A 336 -9.18 -11.68 -14.59
CA ASP A 336 -10.23 -10.69 -14.80
C ASP A 336 -11.23 -10.69 -13.63
N GLY A 337 -11.36 -9.58 -12.90
CA GLY A 337 -12.27 -9.53 -11.74
C GLY A 337 -13.76 -9.51 -12.08
N LYS A 338 -14.11 -9.42 -13.37
CA LYS A 338 -15.50 -9.54 -13.82
C LYS A 338 -15.83 -10.97 -14.22
N THR A 339 -14.98 -11.62 -15.00
CA THR A 339 -15.26 -12.94 -15.60
C THR A 339 -14.63 -14.13 -14.87
N GLY A 340 -13.56 -13.90 -14.10
CA GLY A 340 -12.76 -14.98 -13.49
C GLY A 340 -11.78 -15.64 -14.46
N GLU A 341 -11.64 -15.11 -15.68
CA GLU A 341 -10.72 -15.65 -16.68
C GLU A 341 -9.26 -15.26 -16.35
N GLN A 342 -8.36 -16.23 -16.41
CA GLN A 342 -6.92 -15.95 -16.29
C GLN A 342 -6.42 -15.20 -17.53
N LYS A 343 -5.93 -13.98 -17.33
CA LYS A 343 -5.36 -13.12 -18.37
C LYS A 343 -3.90 -13.41 -18.62
N ASN A 344 -3.11 -13.56 -17.56
CA ASN A 344 -1.66 -13.67 -17.66
C ASN A 344 -1.04 -14.30 -16.42
N THR A 345 0.24 -14.68 -16.53
CA THR A 345 1.12 -14.97 -15.40
C THR A 345 2.38 -14.12 -15.50
N ILE A 346 2.86 -13.62 -14.37
CA ILE A 346 4.06 -12.80 -14.25
C ILE A 346 5.00 -13.47 -13.25
N ALA A 347 6.19 -13.83 -13.71
CA ALA A 347 7.27 -14.33 -12.87
C ALA A 347 8.34 -13.25 -12.66
N TYR A 348 9.08 -13.36 -11.56
CA TYR A 348 10.32 -12.60 -11.41
C TYR A 348 11.38 -13.10 -12.38
N THR A 349 12.19 -12.19 -12.92
CA THR A 349 13.07 -12.47 -14.06
C THR A 349 14.49 -12.88 -13.68
N ASP A 350 14.89 -12.69 -12.42
CA ASP A 350 16.21 -13.09 -11.93
C ASP A 350 16.16 -14.47 -11.26
N THR A 351 17.31 -14.96 -10.80
CA THR A 351 17.43 -16.23 -10.08
C THR A 351 17.23 -16.06 -8.56
N SER A 352 16.83 -14.86 -8.11
CA SER A 352 16.66 -14.57 -6.69
C SER A 352 15.29 -15.04 -6.22
N TYR A 353 15.21 -15.41 -4.94
CA TYR A 353 13.92 -15.64 -4.30
C TYR A 353 13.27 -14.30 -3.92
N TRP A 354 12.00 -14.15 -4.29
CA TRP A 354 11.20 -12.97 -3.98
C TRP A 354 9.97 -13.37 -3.18
N TYR A 355 9.75 -12.66 -2.09
CA TYR A 355 8.66 -12.89 -1.15
C TYR A 355 7.66 -11.72 -1.18
N PRO A 356 6.83 -11.59 -2.23
CA PRO A 356 5.87 -10.50 -2.37
C PRO A 356 4.83 -10.50 -1.27
N SER A 357 4.70 -9.37 -0.57
CA SER A 357 3.72 -9.19 0.49
C SER A 357 2.42 -8.61 -0.06
N MET A 358 2.48 -7.51 -0.84
CA MET A 358 1.29 -6.92 -1.49
C MET A 358 1.63 -6.13 -2.76
N VAL A 359 0.62 -5.95 -3.62
CA VAL A 359 0.68 -5.04 -4.78
C VAL A 359 0.23 -3.63 -4.37
N ILE A 360 0.86 -2.61 -4.94
CA ILE A 360 0.43 -1.22 -4.89
C ILE A 360 0.06 -0.79 -6.31
N PHE A 361 -1.16 -0.29 -6.47
CA PHE A 361 -1.65 0.31 -7.71
C PHE A 361 -1.69 1.82 -7.53
N ARG A 362 -1.05 2.55 -8.44
CA ARG A 362 -1.01 4.01 -8.47
C ARG A 362 -1.82 4.53 -9.66
#